data_AF-A0A967E573-F1
#
_entry.id   AF-A0A967E573-F1
#
_cell.length_a   1.000
_cell.length_b   1.000
_cell.length_c   1.000
_cell.angle_alpha   90.00
_cell.angle_beta   90.00
_cell.angle_gamma   90.00
#
_symmetry.space_group_name_H-M   'P 1'
#
loop_
_entity.id
_entity.type
_entity.pdbx_description
1 polymer ?
#
loop_
_entity_poly.entity_id
_entity_poly.type
_entity_poly.pdbx_seq_one_letter_code
_entity_poly.pdbx_strand_id
1 'polypeptide(L)'
;MYPNTYLSLFPPFPRNDKVFVAMSFDEKFRVRWEKVICPAVSRIERRGNRLEAFRVDARKISDSILTEILSGISTARLVLADVSTIEKVENKPIRNGNVMYEVGIAHAARLPEEVLLFRSDDDPLLFDMANVRVNHYDPDNNPTDAIEAVADSLLSALKEIDLRKSLAVSAAVDSLDFPSWWLLAQTTQTPQIEHPPHRTMRDALGNAQRVDAIHRLLDVGAIRASFLRIEPQAFEALKDDTDASLMSYEVTECGHAVFFEGIRRMGMDKPEMAKILEREFRGQA
;
A
#
# COMPACT_ATOMS: atom_id res chain seq x y z
N MET A 1 -12.75 15.94 -11.75
CA MET A 1 -13.00 14.47 -11.64
C MET A 1 -13.47 14.17 -10.23
N TYR A 2 -14.51 13.35 -10.04
CA TYR A 2 -14.96 12.99 -8.68
C TYR A 2 -13.94 12.05 -7.99
N PRO A 3 -13.77 12.14 -6.65
CA PRO A 3 -12.84 11.29 -5.91
C PRO A 3 -13.03 9.80 -6.19
N ASN A 4 -14.28 9.32 -6.18
CA ASN A 4 -14.61 7.92 -6.44
C ASN A 4 -14.14 7.45 -7.83
N THR A 5 -14.39 8.26 -8.87
CA THR A 5 -13.96 7.96 -10.23
C THR A 5 -12.44 7.90 -10.34
N TYR A 6 -11.72 8.85 -9.72
CA TYR A 6 -10.27 8.87 -9.75
C TYR A 6 -9.68 7.65 -9.03
N LEU A 7 -10.10 7.40 -7.79
CA LEU A 7 -9.55 6.33 -6.96
C LEU A 7 -9.85 4.93 -7.52
N SER A 8 -10.96 4.77 -8.24
CA SER A 8 -11.29 3.52 -8.94
C SER A 8 -10.44 3.30 -10.20
N LEU A 9 -10.11 4.36 -10.94
CA LEU A 9 -9.35 4.28 -12.18
C LEU A 9 -7.83 4.23 -11.95
N PHE A 10 -7.34 4.84 -10.87
CA PHE A 10 -5.93 5.00 -10.56
C PHE A 10 -5.60 4.40 -9.19
N PRO A 11 -5.64 3.06 -9.06
CA PRO A 11 -5.30 2.39 -7.81
C PRO A 11 -3.82 2.65 -7.46
N PRO A 12 -3.51 2.98 -6.19
CA PRO A 12 -2.17 3.41 -5.83
C PRO A 12 -1.21 2.24 -5.66
N PHE A 13 -0.53 1.84 -6.75
CA PHE A 13 0.52 0.83 -6.68
C PHE A 13 1.73 1.12 -7.57
N PRO A 14 2.96 1.05 -7.01
CA PRO A 14 3.30 1.12 -5.59
C PRO A 14 3.15 2.55 -5.04
N ARG A 15 2.86 2.70 -3.74
CA ARG A 15 2.87 4.02 -3.09
C ARG A 15 4.29 4.58 -2.98
N ASN A 16 4.38 5.89 -3.07
CA ASN A 16 5.63 6.65 -3.04
C ASN A 16 6.05 6.94 -1.60
N ASP A 17 7.35 7.18 -1.37
CA ASP A 17 7.90 7.53 -0.06
C ASP A 17 7.67 9.02 0.27
N LYS A 18 6.41 9.45 0.14
CA LYS A 18 5.91 10.78 0.48
C LYS A 18 4.90 10.72 1.62
N VAL A 19 4.81 11.79 2.40
CA VAL A 19 3.72 12.06 3.34
C VAL A 19 2.89 13.18 2.77
N PHE A 20 1.64 12.90 2.41
CA PHE A 20 0.70 13.95 1.98
C PHE A 20 0.29 14.76 3.21
N VAL A 21 0.44 16.08 3.15
CA VAL A 21 0.15 16.98 4.27
C VAL A 21 -1.05 17.86 3.92
N ALA A 22 -2.15 17.63 4.62
CA ALA A 22 -3.34 18.47 4.62
C ALA A 22 -3.23 19.50 5.74
N MET A 23 -3.05 20.78 5.41
CA MET A 23 -2.97 21.84 6.42
C MET A 23 -3.45 23.18 5.87
N SER A 24 -3.82 24.11 6.74
CA SER A 24 -4.20 25.46 6.30
C SER A 24 -3.01 26.20 5.68
N PHE A 25 -3.28 27.04 4.68
CA PHE A 25 -2.32 27.95 4.06
C PHE A 25 -2.21 29.29 4.80
N ASP A 26 -2.99 29.49 5.86
CA ASP A 26 -2.90 30.74 6.63
C ASP A 26 -1.49 30.93 7.18
N GLU A 27 -1.07 32.19 7.26
CA GLU A 27 0.29 32.59 7.63
C GLU A 27 0.78 31.93 8.93
N LYS A 28 -0.11 31.76 9.92
CA LYS A 28 0.22 31.10 11.20
C LYS A 28 0.70 29.65 11.04
N PHE A 29 0.22 28.95 10.01
CA PHE A 29 0.61 27.57 9.73
C PHE A 29 1.85 27.46 8.85
N ARG A 30 2.29 28.54 8.19
CA ARG A 30 3.53 28.56 7.42
C ARG A 30 4.74 28.21 8.28
N VAL A 31 4.80 28.78 9.49
CA VAL A 31 5.88 28.49 10.45
C VAL A 31 5.85 27.01 10.88
N ARG A 32 4.66 26.45 11.12
CA ARG A 32 4.49 25.03 11.48
C ARG A 32 4.96 24.11 10.36
N TRP A 33 4.63 24.44 9.11
CA TRP A 33 5.11 23.71 7.94
C TRP A 33 6.64 23.66 7.87
N GLU A 34 7.27 24.83 7.88
CA GLU A 34 8.72 24.96 7.65
C GLU A 34 9.55 24.46 8.82
N LYS A 35 9.12 24.72 10.06
CA LYS A 35 9.91 24.45 11.27
C LYS A 35 9.56 23.15 11.98
N VAL A 36 8.38 22.58 11.75
CA VAL A 36 7.92 21.38 12.49
C VAL A 36 7.63 20.23 11.54
N ILE A 37 6.67 20.38 10.63
CA ILE A 37 6.16 19.26 9.82
C ILE A 37 7.23 18.77 8.82
N CYS A 38 7.80 19.66 8.01
CA CYS A 38 8.84 19.29 7.04
C CYS A 38 10.06 18.64 7.70
N PRO A 39 10.63 19.22 8.77
CA PRO A 39 11.72 18.59 9.51
C PRO A 39 11.36 17.23 10.11
N ALA A 40 10.16 17.08 10.69
CA ALA A 40 9.71 15.82 11.28
C ALA A 40 9.61 14.69 10.25
N VAL A 41 9.00 14.97 9.10
CA VAL A 41 8.88 13.98 8.00
C VAL A 41 10.26 13.61 7.46
N SER A 42 11.11 14.60 7.20
CA SER A 42 12.42 14.40 6.56
C SER A 42 13.42 13.64 7.44
N ARG A 43 13.18 13.52 8.75
CA ARG A 43 13.98 12.70 9.67
C ARG A 43 13.77 11.21 9.50
N ILE A 44 12.65 10.81 8.91
CA ILE A 44 12.28 9.41 8.79
C ILE A 44 12.96 8.82 7.55
N GLU A 45 13.79 7.82 7.78
CA GLU A 45 14.44 7.05 6.72
C GLU A 45 13.79 5.69 6.57
N ARG A 46 13.52 5.29 5.33
CA ARG A 46 12.95 4.01 4.95
C ARG A 46 13.67 3.47 3.74
N ARG A 47 14.25 2.27 3.86
CA ARG A 47 14.96 1.58 2.76
C ARG A 47 16.05 2.45 2.10
N GLY A 48 16.76 3.26 2.88
CA GLY A 48 17.82 4.15 2.39
C GLY A 48 17.34 5.48 1.81
N ASN A 49 16.02 5.73 1.77
CA ASN A 49 15.44 6.99 1.30
C ASN A 49 14.75 7.72 2.45
N ARG A 50 14.87 9.06 2.48
CA ARG A 50 14.11 9.89 3.41
C ARG A 50 12.70 10.11 2.88
N LEU A 51 11.73 10.17 3.80
CA LEU A 51 10.38 10.57 3.44
C LEU A 51 10.34 12.05 3.04
N GLU A 52 9.54 12.35 2.02
CA GLU A 52 9.30 13.71 1.55
C GLU A 52 7.94 14.22 2.03
N ALA A 53 7.89 15.38 2.68
CA ALA A 53 6.63 16.06 2.97
C ALA A 53 6.09 16.68 1.68
N PHE A 54 4.85 16.36 1.32
CA PHE A 54 4.20 16.86 0.12
C PHE A 54 2.92 17.59 0.48
N ARG A 55 2.81 18.86 0.10
CA ARG A 55 1.62 19.69 0.25
C ARG A 55 1.28 20.30 -1.09
N VAL A 56 -0.01 20.32 -1.45
CA VAL A 56 -0.47 20.87 -2.73
C VAL A 56 -0.53 22.39 -2.61
N ASP A 57 0.52 23.09 -3.01
CA ASP A 57 0.51 24.56 -3.03
C ASP A 57 -0.52 25.05 -4.06
N ALA A 58 -1.55 25.77 -3.60
CA ALA A 58 -2.67 26.22 -4.42
C ALA A 58 -2.24 27.20 -5.54
N ARG A 59 -1.76 26.69 -6.67
CA ARG A 59 -1.55 27.48 -7.90
C ARG A 59 -2.88 27.72 -8.60
N LYS A 60 -3.09 28.94 -9.13
CA LYS A 60 -4.34 29.42 -9.77
C LYS A 60 -4.83 28.68 -11.03
N ILE A 61 -4.28 27.51 -11.39
CA ILE A 61 -4.75 26.73 -12.54
C ILE A 61 -5.71 25.66 -11.99
N SER A 62 -7.02 25.93 -12.11
CA SER A 62 -8.10 25.27 -11.36
C SER A 62 -8.24 23.76 -11.58
N ASP A 63 -7.80 23.24 -12.72
CA ASP A 63 -8.16 21.88 -13.11
C ASP A 63 -7.16 20.82 -12.59
N SER A 64 -5.96 21.23 -12.16
CA SER A 64 -4.94 20.29 -11.64
C SER A 64 -4.99 20.10 -10.13
N ILE A 65 -5.42 21.09 -9.33
CA ILE A 65 -5.33 21.02 -7.86
C ILE A 65 -6.09 19.81 -7.29
N LEU A 66 -7.34 19.61 -7.70
CA LEU A 66 -8.12 18.47 -7.19
C LEU A 66 -7.49 17.14 -7.60
N THR A 67 -6.94 17.06 -8.81
CA THR A 67 -6.23 15.87 -9.30
C THR A 67 -4.94 15.64 -8.51
N GLU A 68 -4.21 16.70 -8.16
CA GLU A 68 -3.00 16.63 -7.33
C GLU A 68 -3.31 16.21 -5.89
N ILE A 69 -4.40 16.71 -5.31
CA ILE A 69 -4.89 16.27 -3.99
C ILE A 69 -5.24 14.79 -4.03
N LEU A 70 -6.06 14.37 -5.00
CA LEU A 70 -6.47 12.97 -5.14
C LEU A 70 -5.29 12.05 -5.42
N SER A 71 -4.37 12.47 -6.30
CA SER A 71 -3.12 11.77 -6.55
C SER A 71 -2.25 11.72 -5.31
N GLY A 72 -2.16 12.80 -4.54
CA GLY A 72 -1.38 12.90 -3.32
C GLY A 72 -1.90 11.94 -2.24
N ILE A 73 -3.20 11.99 -1.94
CA ILE A 73 -3.85 11.08 -0.98
C ILE A 73 -3.74 9.62 -1.44
N SER A 74 -3.93 9.37 -2.74
CA SER A 74 -3.84 8.01 -3.29
C SER A 74 -2.40 7.48 -3.24
N THR A 75 -1.41 8.24 -3.71
CA THR A 75 -0.05 7.71 -3.93
C THR A 75 0.88 7.87 -2.74
N ALA A 76 0.61 8.78 -1.78
CA ALA A 76 1.47 8.96 -0.62
C ALA A 76 1.46 7.73 0.29
N ARG A 77 2.58 7.52 1.02
CA ARG A 77 2.70 6.45 2.00
C ARG A 77 1.76 6.66 3.18
N LEU A 78 1.78 7.88 3.71
CA LEU A 78 0.98 8.35 4.84
C LEU A 78 0.30 9.67 4.48
N VAL A 79 -0.80 9.95 5.17
CA VAL A 79 -1.51 11.22 5.17
C VAL A 79 -1.37 11.82 6.56
N LEU A 80 -0.90 13.05 6.65
CA LEU A 80 -0.85 13.85 7.87
C LEU A 80 -1.80 15.03 7.69
N ALA A 81 -2.72 15.24 8.62
CA ALA A 81 -3.61 16.39 8.59
C ALA A 81 -3.53 17.22 9.87
N ASP A 82 -3.28 18.52 9.74
CA ASP A 82 -3.39 19.49 10.83
C ASP A 82 -4.82 20.08 10.84
N VAL A 83 -5.63 19.61 11.79
CA VAL A 83 -7.04 19.99 11.97
C VAL A 83 -7.22 21.05 13.06
N SER A 84 -6.16 21.80 13.38
CA SER A 84 -6.23 22.86 14.39
C SER A 84 -7.23 23.95 14.00
N THR A 85 -7.82 24.59 15.00
CA THR A 85 -8.73 25.73 14.82
C THR A 85 -8.00 26.88 14.10
N ILE A 86 -8.57 27.36 12.99
CA ILE A 86 -8.04 28.51 12.23
C ILE A 86 -8.46 29.84 12.87
N GLU A 87 -9.71 29.93 13.31
CA GLU A 87 -10.31 31.15 13.88
C GLU A 87 -11.46 30.76 14.82
N LYS A 88 -11.92 31.69 15.67
CA LYS A 88 -13.13 31.52 16.47
C LYS A 88 -14.13 32.61 16.12
N VAL A 89 -15.34 32.21 15.72
CA VAL A 89 -16.45 33.13 15.44
C VAL A 89 -17.53 32.87 16.48
N GLU A 90 -17.94 33.90 17.23
CA GLU A 90 -18.93 33.76 18.31
C GLU A 90 -18.60 32.63 19.31
N ASN A 91 -17.33 32.51 19.72
CA ASN A 91 -16.80 31.43 20.55
C ASN A 91 -16.88 30.01 19.96
N LYS A 92 -17.26 29.85 18.68
CA LYS A 92 -17.23 28.55 17.99
C LYS A 92 -15.92 28.39 17.22
N PRO A 93 -15.23 27.25 17.36
CA PRO A 93 -14.01 26.98 16.61
C PRO A 93 -14.35 26.75 15.13
N ILE A 94 -13.67 27.49 14.27
CA ILE A 94 -13.68 27.31 12.81
C ILE A 94 -12.42 26.57 12.41
N ARG A 95 -12.57 25.52 11.60
CA ARG A 95 -11.48 24.73 11.02
C ARG A 95 -11.45 24.91 9.52
N ASN A 96 -10.30 24.64 8.89
CA ASN A 96 -10.16 24.80 7.46
C ASN A 96 -11.02 23.76 6.70
N GLY A 97 -12.01 24.22 5.94
CA GLY A 97 -12.93 23.35 5.20
C GLY A 97 -12.25 22.48 4.13
N ASN A 98 -11.17 22.95 3.51
CA ASN A 98 -10.42 22.18 2.53
C ASN A 98 -9.68 21.02 3.20
N VAL A 99 -9.04 21.27 4.34
CA VAL A 99 -8.39 20.21 5.14
C VAL A 99 -9.41 19.16 5.59
N MET A 100 -10.59 19.59 6.05
CA MET A 100 -11.66 18.66 6.43
C MET A 100 -12.15 17.81 5.25
N TYR A 101 -12.24 18.40 4.06
CA TYR A 101 -12.58 17.67 2.83
C TYR A 101 -11.51 16.63 2.46
N GLU A 102 -10.23 17.00 2.53
CA GLU A 102 -9.10 16.08 2.28
C GLU A 102 -9.06 14.93 3.29
N VAL A 103 -9.30 15.21 4.58
CA VAL A 103 -9.44 14.19 5.64
C VAL A 103 -10.59 13.24 5.34
N GLY A 104 -11.74 13.77 4.92
CA GLY A 104 -12.89 12.96 4.53
C GLY A 104 -12.57 11.99 3.38
N ILE A 105 -11.87 12.47 2.35
CA ILE A 105 -11.40 11.62 1.24
C ILE A 105 -10.41 10.57 1.76
N ALA A 106 -9.44 10.97 2.58
CA ALA A 106 -8.42 10.07 3.12
C ALA A 106 -9.07 8.95 3.95
N HIS A 107 -10.01 9.26 4.85
CA HIS A 107 -10.75 8.27 5.63
C HIS A 107 -11.57 7.31 4.76
N ALA A 108 -12.10 7.77 3.63
CA ALA A 108 -12.86 6.92 2.72
C ALA A 108 -11.95 6.00 1.87
N ALA A 109 -10.71 6.41 1.60
CA ALA A 109 -9.84 5.77 0.63
C ALA A 109 -8.67 4.97 1.24
N ARG A 110 -8.37 5.17 2.53
CA ARG A 110 -7.13 4.70 3.17
C ARG A 110 -7.42 3.84 4.39
N LEU A 111 -6.42 3.06 4.79
CA LEU A 111 -6.47 2.38 6.08
C LEU A 111 -6.33 3.41 7.21
N PRO A 112 -6.97 3.21 8.38
CA PRO A 112 -6.92 4.16 9.49
C PRO A 112 -5.49 4.51 9.95
N GLU A 113 -4.56 3.56 9.88
CA GLU A 113 -3.17 3.71 10.33
C GLU A 113 -2.35 4.56 9.37
N GLU A 114 -2.87 4.80 8.16
CA GLU A 114 -2.22 5.61 7.13
C GLU A 114 -2.63 7.08 7.23
N VAL A 115 -3.61 7.42 8.06
CA VAL A 115 -4.15 8.77 8.21
C VAL A 115 -3.91 9.23 9.65
N LEU A 116 -3.00 10.18 9.81
CA LEU A 116 -2.64 10.75 11.11
C LEU A 116 -3.22 12.16 11.23
N LEU A 117 -4.06 12.36 12.23
CA LEU A 117 -4.63 13.66 12.53
C LEU A 117 -3.85 14.32 13.68
N PHE A 118 -3.57 15.61 13.55
CA PHE A 118 -2.88 16.43 14.55
C PHE A 118 -3.68 17.68 14.86
N ARG A 119 -3.56 18.15 16.10
CA ARG A 119 -4.16 19.40 16.57
C ARG A 119 -3.29 20.09 17.62
N SER A 120 -3.26 21.42 17.60
CA SER A 120 -2.51 22.24 18.55
C SER A 120 -3.39 22.98 19.57
N ASP A 121 -4.67 22.66 19.62
CA ASP A 121 -5.66 23.32 20.46
C ASP A 121 -6.53 22.27 21.15
N ASP A 122 -7.29 22.68 22.17
CA ASP A 122 -8.22 21.82 22.92
C ASP A 122 -9.71 22.09 22.61
N ASP A 123 -10.01 22.80 21.52
CA ASP A 123 -11.39 23.12 21.16
C ASP A 123 -12.22 21.86 20.86
N PRO A 124 -13.56 21.90 20.97
CA PRO A 124 -14.39 20.76 20.56
C PRO A 124 -14.12 20.35 19.11
N LEU A 125 -13.92 19.05 18.85
CA LEU A 125 -13.85 18.50 17.50
C LEU A 125 -15.24 18.44 16.87
N LEU A 126 -15.29 18.38 15.54
CA LEU A 126 -16.54 18.09 14.83
C LEU A 126 -17.01 16.66 15.14
N PHE A 127 -18.32 16.42 15.07
CA PHE A 127 -18.90 15.13 15.47
C PHE A 127 -18.33 13.96 14.65
N ASP A 128 -18.06 14.15 13.35
CA ASP A 128 -17.45 13.16 12.45
C ASP A 128 -16.02 12.77 12.88
N MET A 129 -15.33 13.62 13.63
CA MET A 129 -13.96 13.42 14.10
C MET A 129 -13.85 12.97 15.55
N ALA A 130 -14.95 13.01 16.32
CA ALA A 130 -14.91 12.80 17.76
C ALA A 130 -14.38 11.41 18.17
N ASN A 131 -14.60 10.40 17.31
CA ASN A 131 -14.16 9.02 17.55
C ASN A 131 -12.85 8.67 16.82
N VAL A 132 -12.26 9.62 16.10
CA VAL A 132 -11.00 9.40 15.38
C VAL A 132 -9.85 9.81 16.30
N ARG A 133 -8.77 9.02 16.30
CA ARG A 133 -7.57 9.35 17.08
C ARG A 133 -6.93 10.61 16.50
N VAL A 134 -6.89 11.67 17.31
CA VAL A 134 -6.19 12.92 16.97
C VAL A 134 -5.05 13.12 17.97
N ASN A 135 -3.83 13.28 17.46
CA ASN A 135 -2.65 13.51 18.28
C ASN A 135 -2.53 15.00 18.61
N HIS A 136 -2.29 15.30 19.89
CA HIS A 136 -1.97 16.67 20.30
C HIS A 136 -0.49 16.95 20.10
N TYR A 137 -0.15 18.15 19.64
CA TYR A 137 1.23 18.63 19.51
C TYR A 137 1.27 20.15 19.69
N ASP A 138 2.40 20.69 20.16
CA ASP A 138 2.55 22.14 20.40
C ASP A 138 3.60 22.77 19.47
N PRO A 139 3.26 23.02 18.20
CA PRO A 139 4.20 23.55 17.23
C PRO A 139 4.55 25.02 17.45
N ASP A 140 3.75 25.75 18.24
CA ASP A 140 3.88 27.21 18.40
C ASP A 140 4.78 27.57 19.58
N ASN A 141 4.64 26.87 20.73
CA ASN A 141 5.46 27.15 21.91
C ASN A 141 6.65 26.18 22.07
N ASN A 142 6.52 24.94 21.60
CA ASN A 142 7.55 23.91 21.78
C ASN A 142 7.82 23.12 20.49
N PRO A 143 8.41 23.78 19.47
CA PRO A 143 8.60 23.18 18.14
C PRO A 143 9.49 21.93 18.16
N THR A 144 10.47 21.85 19.07
CA THR A 144 11.37 20.68 19.16
C THR A 144 10.59 19.44 19.58
N ASP A 145 9.80 19.53 20.65
CA ASP A 145 8.99 18.40 21.12
C ASP A 145 7.87 18.07 20.11
N ALA A 146 7.33 19.08 19.43
CA ALA A 146 6.37 18.87 18.35
C ALA A 146 6.97 18.09 17.16
N ILE A 147 8.24 18.33 16.80
CA ILE A 147 8.93 17.55 15.77
C ILE A 147 9.04 16.09 16.18
N GLU A 148 9.48 15.81 17.41
CA GLU A 148 9.60 14.44 17.92
C GLU A 148 8.23 13.75 17.96
N ALA A 149 7.20 14.42 18.47
CA ALA A 149 5.84 13.86 18.54
C ALA A 149 5.29 13.49 17.16
N VAL A 150 5.50 14.34 16.15
CA VAL A 150 5.10 14.06 14.76
C VAL A 150 5.92 12.89 14.19
N ALA A 151 7.25 12.92 14.35
CA ALA A 151 8.13 11.88 13.83
C ALA A 151 7.83 10.50 14.45
N ASP A 152 7.66 10.44 15.77
CA ASP A 152 7.34 9.21 16.51
C ASP A 152 5.97 8.64 16.11
N SER A 153 5.00 9.52 15.88
CA SER A 153 3.66 9.11 15.43
C SER A 153 3.73 8.52 14.01
N LEU A 154 4.47 9.15 13.09
CA LEU A 154 4.68 8.64 11.74
C LEU A 154 5.46 7.31 11.75
N LEU A 155 6.50 7.18 12.57
CA LEU A 155 7.26 5.93 12.72
C LEU A 155 6.40 4.80 13.28
N SER A 156 5.58 5.11 14.29
CA SER A 156 4.64 4.16 14.88
C SER A 156 3.61 3.67 13.85
N ALA A 157 3.06 4.58 13.06
CA ALA A 157 2.14 4.25 11.97
C ALA A 157 2.79 3.33 10.91
N LEU A 158 4.03 3.61 10.50
CA LEU A 158 4.76 2.74 9.56
C LEU A 158 4.97 1.34 10.11
N LYS A 159 5.34 1.22 11.39
CA LYS A 159 5.50 -0.07 12.07
C LYS A 159 4.19 -0.83 12.14
N GLU A 160 3.08 -0.16 12.42
CA GLU A 160 1.76 -0.78 12.45
C GLU A 160 1.32 -1.29 11.08
N ILE A 161 1.56 -0.50 10.03
CA ILE A 161 1.31 -0.91 8.63
C ILE A 161 2.15 -2.15 8.28
N ASP A 162 3.44 -2.15 8.61
CA ASP A 162 4.33 -3.27 8.31
C ASP A 162 3.94 -4.53 9.12
N LEU A 163 3.51 -4.37 10.37
CA LEU A 163 2.94 -5.45 11.18
C LEU A 163 1.67 -6.03 10.53
N ARG A 164 0.72 -5.19 10.11
CA ARG A 164 -0.49 -5.65 9.42
C ARG A 164 -0.19 -6.40 8.14
N LYS A 165 0.78 -5.91 7.35
CA LYS A 165 1.23 -6.63 6.15
C LYS A 165 1.82 -8.00 6.51
N SER A 166 2.64 -8.08 7.54
CA SER A 166 3.19 -9.34 8.02
C SER A 166 2.10 -10.32 8.47
N LEU A 167 1.09 -9.83 9.19
CA LEU A 167 -0.08 -10.62 9.60
C LEU A 167 -0.92 -11.07 8.40
N ALA A 168 -1.10 -10.20 7.40
CA ALA A 168 -1.80 -10.57 6.17
C ALA A 168 -1.05 -11.65 5.38
N VAL A 169 0.27 -11.53 5.27
CA VAL A 169 1.14 -12.56 4.66
C VAL A 169 1.06 -13.87 5.45
N SER A 170 1.10 -13.82 6.78
CA SER A 170 0.90 -14.98 7.65
C SER A 170 -0.44 -15.67 7.37
N ALA A 171 -1.54 -14.91 7.37
CA ALA A 171 -2.87 -15.45 7.13
C ALA A 171 -3.00 -16.04 5.71
N ALA A 172 -2.37 -15.42 4.72
CA ALA A 172 -2.32 -15.97 3.37
C ALA A 172 -1.60 -17.32 3.36
N VAL A 173 -0.44 -17.46 4.03
CA VAL A 173 0.26 -18.75 4.18
C VAL A 173 -0.63 -19.79 4.87
N ASP A 174 -1.33 -19.42 5.94
CA ASP A 174 -2.23 -20.33 6.69
C ASP A 174 -3.41 -20.84 5.83
N SER A 175 -3.78 -20.10 4.78
CA SER A 175 -4.87 -20.47 3.87
C SER A 175 -4.45 -21.38 2.70
N LEU A 176 -3.14 -21.54 2.47
CA LEU A 176 -2.62 -22.34 1.35
C LEU A 176 -2.78 -23.84 1.64
N ASP A 177 -3.32 -24.57 0.67
CA ASP A 177 -3.23 -26.01 0.63
C ASP A 177 -1.99 -26.47 -0.16
N PHE A 178 -1.74 -27.78 -0.16
CA PHE A 178 -0.58 -28.35 -0.83
C PHE A 178 -0.51 -28.01 -2.33
N PRO A 179 -1.59 -28.13 -3.14
CA PRO A 179 -1.59 -27.70 -4.53
C PRO A 179 -1.22 -26.23 -4.72
N SER A 180 -1.81 -25.31 -3.95
CA SER A 180 -1.49 -23.88 -4.02
C SER A 180 -0.04 -23.59 -3.63
N TRP A 181 0.46 -24.21 -2.54
CA TRP A 181 1.85 -24.07 -2.11
C TRP A 181 2.82 -24.58 -3.18
N TRP A 182 2.56 -25.76 -3.74
CA TRP A 182 3.42 -26.36 -4.76
C TRP A 182 3.44 -25.52 -6.04
N LEU A 183 2.29 -24.99 -6.45
CA LEU A 183 2.20 -24.11 -7.60
C LEU A 183 3.00 -22.81 -7.39
N LEU A 184 2.91 -22.21 -6.20
CA LEU A 184 3.73 -21.06 -5.83
C LEU A 184 5.21 -21.42 -5.76
N ALA A 185 5.59 -22.61 -5.31
CA ALA A 185 6.99 -23.05 -5.30
C ALA A 185 7.56 -23.22 -6.72
N GLN A 186 6.77 -23.75 -7.66
CA GLN A 186 7.16 -23.89 -9.07
C GLN A 186 7.57 -22.56 -9.69
N THR A 187 6.95 -21.45 -9.26
CA THR A 187 7.25 -20.14 -9.81
C THR A 187 8.66 -19.61 -9.55
N THR A 188 9.38 -20.22 -8.60
CA THR A 188 10.80 -19.93 -8.39
C THR A 188 11.67 -20.43 -9.54
N GLN A 189 11.24 -21.48 -10.25
CA GLN A 189 11.94 -22.08 -11.38
C GLN A 189 11.37 -21.57 -12.72
N THR A 190 10.04 -21.42 -12.79
CA THR A 190 9.34 -20.94 -13.98
C THR A 190 8.54 -19.68 -13.62
N PRO A 191 8.99 -18.48 -14.02
CA PRO A 191 8.40 -17.22 -13.54
C PRO A 191 6.93 -17.00 -13.96
N GLN A 192 6.40 -17.82 -14.88
CA GLN A 192 5.02 -17.77 -15.34
C GLN A 192 4.32 -19.10 -15.09
N ILE A 193 3.07 -19.01 -14.63
CA ILE A 193 2.14 -20.13 -14.54
C ILE A 193 1.23 -20.06 -15.76
N GLU A 194 1.26 -21.09 -16.60
CA GLU A 194 0.32 -21.22 -17.70
C GLU A 194 -1.06 -21.66 -17.20
N HIS A 195 -2.10 -21.13 -17.84
CA HIS A 195 -3.45 -21.57 -17.55
C HIS A 195 -3.65 -23.02 -18.05
N PRO A 196 -4.21 -23.94 -17.24
CA PRO A 196 -4.33 -25.33 -17.64
C PRO A 196 -5.31 -25.46 -18.82
N PRO A 197 -5.06 -26.31 -19.83
CA PRO A 197 -6.00 -26.51 -20.93
C PRO A 197 -7.28 -27.22 -20.46
N HIS A 198 -8.42 -26.88 -21.05
CA HIS A 198 -9.74 -27.50 -20.81
C HIS A 198 -10.37 -28.05 -22.10
N ARG A 199 -9.56 -28.74 -22.92
CA ARG A 199 -10.01 -29.25 -24.23
C ARG A 199 -10.90 -30.49 -24.12
N THR A 200 -10.65 -31.34 -23.13
CA THR A 200 -11.44 -32.56 -22.91
C THR A 200 -11.94 -32.66 -21.47
N MET A 201 -13.02 -33.44 -21.24
CA MET A 201 -13.53 -33.72 -19.89
C MET A 201 -12.47 -34.38 -18.99
N ARG A 202 -11.53 -35.13 -19.59
CA ARG A 202 -10.36 -35.70 -18.92
C ARG A 202 -9.38 -34.62 -18.48
N ASP A 203 -9.12 -33.62 -19.32
CA ASP A 203 -8.26 -32.48 -18.97
C ASP A 203 -8.90 -31.64 -17.86
N ALA A 204 -10.21 -31.41 -17.93
CA ALA A 204 -10.94 -30.69 -16.89
C ALA A 204 -10.84 -31.37 -15.52
N LEU A 205 -11.04 -32.70 -15.46
CA LEU A 205 -10.89 -33.47 -14.22
C LEU A 205 -9.44 -33.57 -13.74
N GLY A 206 -8.47 -33.70 -14.67
CA GLY A 206 -7.05 -33.77 -14.34
C GLY A 206 -6.47 -32.44 -13.85
N ASN A 207 -7.01 -31.31 -14.32
CA ASN A 207 -6.55 -29.97 -13.98
C ASN A 207 -7.40 -29.27 -12.90
N ALA A 208 -8.48 -29.88 -12.41
CA ALA A 208 -9.40 -29.28 -11.44
C ALA A 208 -8.65 -28.71 -10.21
N GLN A 209 -7.78 -29.52 -9.59
CA GLN A 209 -6.98 -29.09 -8.44
C GLN A 209 -6.03 -27.93 -8.77
N ARG A 210 -5.51 -27.87 -9.99
CA ARG A 210 -4.61 -26.80 -10.44
C ARG A 210 -5.38 -25.50 -10.69
N VAL A 211 -6.59 -25.59 -11.25
CA VAL A 211 -7.47 -24.43 -11.45
C VAL A 211 -7.92 -23.86 -10.09
N ASP A 212 -8.33 -24.73 -9.16
CA ASP A 212 -8.69 -24.31 -7.80
C ASP A 212 -7.52 -23.65 -7.07
N ALA A 213 -6.31 -24.20 -7.24
CA ALA A 213 -5.09 -23.61 -6.69
C ALA A 213 -4.80 -22.22 -7.28
N ILE A 214 -4.98 -22.04 -8.60
CA ILE A 214 -4.84 -20.74 -9.27
C ILE A 214 -5.87 -19.75 -8.71
N HIS A 215 -7.13 -20.13 -8.60
CA HIS A 215 -8.18 -19.26 -8.05
C HIS A 215 -7.85 -18.81 -6.63
N ARG A 216 -7.43 -19.73 -5.76
CA ARG A 216 -7.05 -19.36 -4.39
C ARG A 216 -5.85 -18.42 -4.36
N LEU A 217 -4.83 -18.67 -5.19
CA LEU A 217 -3.65 -17.79 -5.27
C LEU A 217 -4.00 -16.40 -5.82
N LEU A 218 -5.00 -16.29 -6.70
CA LEU A 218 -5.56 -15.01 -7.15
C LEU A 218 -6.32 -14.31 -6.02
N ASP A 219 -7.15 -15.03 -5.28
CA ASP A 219 -7.96 -14.48 -4.19
C ASP A 219 -7.10 -13.90 -3.06
N VAL A 220 -5.99 -14.56 -2.71
CA VAL A 220 -5.01 -14.04 -1.73
C VAL A 220 -4.05 -13.00 -2.33
N GLY A 221 -4.13 -12.76 -3.64
CA GLY A 221 -3.28 -11.82 -4.37
C GLY A 221 -1.81 -12.25 -4.50
N ALA A 222 -1.50 -13.53 -4.34
CA ALA A 222 -0.15 -14.08 -4.49
C ALA A 222 0.29 -14.13 -5.96
N ILE A 223 -0.65 -14.31 -6.88
CA ILE A 223 -0.43 -14.24 -8.32
C ILE A 223 -1.37 -13.22 -8.96
N ARG A 224 -1.02 -12.74 -10.16
CA ARG A 224 -1.89 -11.88 -10.98
C ARG A 224 -1.88 -12.35 -12.43
N ALA A 225 -2.98 -12.07 -13.14
CA ALA A 225 -3.04 -12.33 -14.58
C ALA A 225 -2.06 -11.43 -15.34
N SER A 226 -1.34 -12.03 -16.28
CA SER A 226 -0.42 -11.39 -17.21
C SER A 226 -0.91 -11.70 -18.62
N PHE A 227 -1.18 -10.67 -19.40
CA PHE A 227 -1.71 -10.81 -20.75
C PHE A 227 -0.57 -10.79 -21.76
N LEU A 228 -0.56 -11.75 -22.69
CA LEU A 228 0.43 -11.78 -23.75
C LEU A 228 0.25 -10.53 -24.64
N ARG A 229 1.32 -9.77 -24.87
CA ARG A 229 1.30 -8.69 -25.86
C ARG A 229 1.29 -9.33 -27.25
N ILE A 230 0.17 -9.18 -27.97
CA ILE A 230 0.04 -9.69 -29.33
C ILE A 230 0.82 -8.77 -30.28
N GLU A 231 2.02 -9.19 -30.65
CA GLU A 231 2.78 -8.59 -31.75
C GLU A 231 2.39 -9.28 -33.08
N PRO A 232 2.48 -8.59 -34.24
CA PRO A 232 2.10 -9.16 -35.54
C PRO A 232 2.79 -10.50 -35.87
N GLN A 233 4.02 -10.71 -35.38
CA GLN A 233 4.78 -11.95 -35.54
C GLN A 233 4.30 -13.08 -34.62
N ALA A 234 3.75 -12.75 -33.44
CA ALA A 234 3.18 -13.70 -32.49
C ALA A 234 1.75 -14.12 -32.86
N PHE A 235 1.04 -13.29 -33.62
CA PHE A 235 -0.34 -13.57 -34.07
C PHE A 235 -0.42 -14.77 -35.04
N GLU A 236 0.60 -14.96 -35.89
CA GLU A 236 0.70 -16.13 -36.78
C GLU A 236 0.84 -17.44 -35.98
N ALA A 237 1.59 -17.43 -34.87
CA ALA A 237 1.75 -18.58 -33.98
C ALA A 237 0.51 -18.85 -33.09
N LEU A 238 -0.28 -17.81 -32.79
CA LEU A 238 -1.52 -17.89 -32.00
C LEU A 238 -2.73 -18.38 -32.79
N LYS A 239 -2.67 -18.37 -34.13
CA LYS A 239 -3.80 -18.74 -34.99
C LYS A 239 -4.22 -20.21 -34.83
N ASP A 240 -3.27 -21.07 -34.44
CA ASP A 240 -3.47 -22.51 -34.26
C ASP A 240 -3.48 -22.95 -32.78
N ASP A 241 -3.20 -22.03 -31.85
CA ASP A 241 -3.10 -22.33 -30.42
C ASP A 241 -4.35 -21.88 -29.65
N THR A 242 -4.78 -22.69 -28.70
CA THR A 242 -6.04 -22.44 -27.97
C THR A 242 -5.94 -21.27 -27.00
N ASP A 243 -7.08 -20.60 -26.76
CA ASP A 243 -7.32 -19.48 -25.83
C ASP A 243 -6.51 -19.46 -24.51
N ALA A 244 -6.10 -20.62 -23.98
CA ALA A 244 -5.26 -20.77 -22.80
C ALA A 244 -3.85 -20.15 -22.93
N SER A 245 -3.33 -19.91 -24.15
CA SER A 245 -2.02 -19.28 -24.38
C SER A 245 -2.06 -17.74 -24.37
N LEU A 246 -3.25 -17.13 -24.32
CA LEU A 246 -3.43 -15.68 -24.30
C LEU A 246 -3.20 -15.06 -22.91
N MET A 247 -3.29 -15.88 -21.86
CA MET A 247 -3.22 -15.44 -20.47
C MET A 247 -2.35 -16.38 -19.64
N SER A 248 -1.33 -15.82 -18.99
CA SER A 248 -0.53 -16.50 -17.97
C SER A 248 -0.71 -15.80 -16.62
N TYR A 249 -0.10 -16.36 -15.58
CA TYR A 249 -0.07 -15.74 -14.26
C TYR A 249 1.37 -15.54 -13.82
N GLU A 250 1.61 -14.41 -13.17
CA GLU A 250 2.91 -14.06 -12.60
C GLU A 250 2.78 -13.81 -11.10
N VAL A 251 3.86 -14.09 -10.38
CA VAL A 251 3.93 -13.91 -8.93
C VAL A 251 3.98 -12.43 -8.59
N THR A 252 3.23 -12.01 -7.58
CA THR A 252 3.25 -10.64 -7.08
C THR A 252 4.31 -10.47 -5.98
N GLU A 253 4.58 -9.22 -5.58
CA GLU A 253 5.39 -8.98 -4.37
C GLU A 253 4.80 -9.65 -3.12
N CYS A 254 3.47 -9.72 -3.04
CA CYS A 254 2.76 -10.45 -1.99
C CYS A 254 3.05 -11.96 -2.10
N GLY A 255 2.97 -12.53 -3.29
CA GLY A 255 3.26 -13.95 -3.52
C GLY A 255 4.68 -14.34 -3.12
N HIS A 256 5.67 -13.50 -3.44
CA HIS A 256 7.04 -13.70 -2.95
C HIS A 256 7.11 -13.67 -1.42
N ALA A 257 6.48 -12.70 -0.77
CA ALA A 257 6.45 -12.61 0.70
C ALA A 257 5.79 -13.84 1.34
N VAL A 258 4.67 -14.31 0.78
CA VAL A 258 3.96 -15.53 1.21
C VAL A 258 4.85 -16.76 1.06
N PHE A 259 5.52 -16.91 -0.07
CA PHE A 259 6.44 -18.01 -0.31
C PHE A 259 7.61 -18.01 0.69
N PHE A 260 8.27 -16.89 0.91
CA PHE A 260 9.39 -16.81 1.87
C PHE A 260 8.95 -17.07 3.31
N GLU A 261 7.78 -16.58 3.71
CA GLU A 261 7.22 -16.86 5.03
C GLU A 261 6.92 -18.36 5.21
N GLY A 262 6.39 -19.04 4.18
CA GLY A 262 6.20 -20.49 4.21
C GLY A 262 7.52 -21.27 4.34
N ILE A 263 8.56 -20.89 3.57
CA ILE A 263 9.91 -21.46 3.71
C ILE A 263 10.43 -21.31 5.15
N ARG A 264 10.28 -20.11 5.71
CA ARG A 264 10.71 -19.80 7.08
C ARG A 264 10.01 -20.68 8.11
N ARG A 265 8.70 -20.91 7.97
CA ARG A 265 7.93 -21.80 8.86
C ARG A 265 8.35 -23.26 8.76
N MET A 266 8.74 -23.71 7.58
CA MET A 266 9.33 -25.03 7.37
C MET A 266 10.77 -25.13 7.90
N GLY A 267 11.36 -24.03 8.36
CA GLY A 267 12.74 -23.97 8.86
C GLY A 267 13.80 -24.17 7.77
N MET A 268 13.42 -24.02 6.51
CA MET A 268 14.29 -24.22 5.35
C MET A 268 15.23 -23.03 5.09
N ASP A 269 14.99 -21.90 5.75
CA ASP A 269 15.85 -20.71 5.75
C ASP A 269 17.06 -20.84 6.69
N LYS A 270 17.10 -21.88 7.54
CA LYS A 270 18.21 -22.10 8.46
C LYS A 270 19.49 -22.48 7.69
N PRO A 271 20.66 -21.89 8.04
CA PRO A 271 21.94 -22.20 7.38
C PRO A 271 22.33 -23.68 7.44
N GLU A 272 21.88 -24.39 8.47
CA GLU A 272 22.08 -25.83 8.64
C GLU A 272 21.27 -26.65 7.63
N MET A 273 20.02 -26.25 7.37
CA MET A 273 19.16 -26.89 6.37
C MET A 273 19.63 -26.61 4.95
N ALA A 274 20.13 -25.41 4.67
CA ALA A 274 20.73 -25.08 3.37
C ALA A 274 21.89 -26.03 3.02
N LYS A 275 22.77 -26.34 3.99
CA LYS A 275 23.87 -27.30 3.81
C LYS A 275 23.41 -28.74 3.59
N ILE A 276 22.30 -29.15 4.23
CA ILE A 276 21.72 -30.49 4.06
C ILE A 276 21.07 -30.61 2.68
N LEU A 277 20.32 -29.60 2.24
CA LEU A 277 19.70 -29.55 0.91
C LEU A 277 20.78 -29.53 -0.18
N GLU A 278 21.83 -28.73 -0.05
CA GLU A 278 22.96 -28.73 -1.01
C GLU A 278 23.65 -30.10 -1.12
N ARG A 279 23.72 -30.86 -0.02
CA ARG A 279 24.32 -32.20 0.01
C ARG A 279 23.43 -33.27 -0.64
N GLU A 280 22.12 -33.21 -0.42
CA GLU A 280 21.13 -34.12 -1.03
C GLU A 280 20.99 -33.86 -2.54
N PHE A 281 20.91 -32.60 -2.98
CA PHE A 281 20.73 -32.25 -4.39
C PHE A 281 22.02 -32.40 -5.23
N ARG A 282 23.22 -32.40 -4.63
CA ARG A 282 24.47 -32.78 -5.31
C ARG A 282 24.66 -34.30 -5.44
N GLY A 283 23.89 -35.11 -4.72
CA GLY A 283 23.96 -36.57 -4.77
C GLY A 283 23.12 -37.23 -5.87
N GLN A 284 22.36 -36.43 -6.63
CA GLN A 284 21.46 -36.92 -7.70
C GLN A 284 21.84 -36.41 -9.11
N ALA A 285 23.06 -35.90 -9.30
CA ALA A 285 23.61 -35.54 -10.61
C ALA A 285 24.51 -36.66 -11.16
#